data_AF-A0AAV0WDX9-F1
#
_entry.id   AF-A0AAV0WDX9-F1
#
_cell.length_a   1.000
_cell.length_b   1.000
_cell.length_c   1.000
_cell.angle_alpha   90.00
_cell.angle_beta   90.00
_cell.angle_gamma   90.00
#
_symmetry.space_group_name_H-M   'P 1'
#
loop_
_entity.id
_entity.type
_entity.pdbx_description
1 polymer ?
#
loop_
_entity_poly.entity_id
_entity_poly.type
_entity_poly.pdbx_seq_one_letter_code
_entity_poly.pdbx_strand_id
1 'polypeptide(L)'
;MADDCNEYLEDFVYELCILNYVGTIIKGNNINVMLKAILCDSPAKAYVLNIHHHTAKNSCLRCHDIGKYENKRVYFPDSSASMRNYTEFISYSDKYFHCGETILTNIPKFD
;
A
#
# COMPACT_ATOMS: atom_id res chain seq x y z
N MET A 1 13.51 -13.56 -9.34
CA MET A 1 13.38 -12.21 -8.74
C MET A 1 11.91 -12.11 -8.40
N ALA A 2 11.55 -11.91 -7.14
CA ALA A 2 10.19 -12.14 -6.67
C ALA A 2 9.18 -11.31 -7.47
N ASP A 3 8.43 -11.96 -8.36
CA ASP A 3 7.27 -11.36 -9.02
C ASP A 3 6.15 -11.09 -7.98
N ASP A 4 6.24 -11.70 -6.80
CA ASP A 4 5.32 -11.52 -5.69
C ASP A 4 5.83 -10.46 -4.70
N CYS A 5 5.05 -9.38 -4.54
CA CYS A 5 5.33 -8.32 -3.59
C CYS A 5 5.34 -8.80 -2.13
N ASN A 6 4.58 -9.84 -1.79
CA ASN A 6 4.50 -10.36 -0.43
C ASN A 6 5.77 -11.16 -0.08
N GLU A 7 6.31 -11.94 -1.01
CA GLU A 7 7.61 -12.61 -0.82
C GLU A 7 8.72 -11.56 -0.65
N TYR A 8 8.69 -10.48 -1.44
CA TYR A 8 9.66 -9.39 -1.31
C TYR A 8 9.59 -8.65 0.05
N LEU A 9 8.40 -8.54 0.65
CA LEU A 9 8.16 -7.78 1.88
C LEU A 9 8.19 -8.62 3.16
N GLU A 10 8.32 -9.96 3.05
CA GLU A 10 8.11 -10.89 4.16
C GLU A 10 9.01 -10.58 5.37
N ASP A 11 10.32 -10.56 5.16
CA ASP A 11 11.30 -10.26 6.22
C ASP A 11 11.07 -8.88 6.84
N PHE A 12 10.79 -7.88 6.02
CA PHE A 12 10.54 -6.51 6.47
C PHE A 12 9.30 -6.40 7.37
N VAL A 13 8.19 -7.02 6.97
CA VAL A 13 6.94 -7.01 7.76
C VAL A 13 7.13 -7.81 9.03
N TYR A 14 7.78 -8.97 8.97
CA TYR A 14 8.04 -9.81 10.13
C TYR A 14 8.88 -9.08 11.19
N GLU A 15 10.01 -8.49 10.80
CA GLU A 15 10.88 -7.75 11.70
C GLU A 15 10.18 -6.53 12.30
N LEU A 16 9.42 -5.77 11.50
CA LEU A 16 8.66 -4.63 12.01
C LEU A 16 7.58 -5.04 13.01
N CYS A 17 6.89 -6.15 12.78
CA CYS A 17 5.92 -6.70 13.74
C CYS A 17 6.60 -7.01 15.08
N ILE A 18 7.76 -7.67 15.06
CA ILE A 18 8.55 -7.95 16.29
C ILE A 18 8.93 -6.65 16.99
N LEU A 19 9.48 -5.68 16.25
CA LEU A 19 9.91 -4.40 16.82
C LEU A 19 8.73 -3.55 17.34
N ASN A 20 7.51 -3.76 16.83
CA ASN A 20 6.30 -3.10 17.31
C ASN A 20 5.77 -3.73 18.60
N TYR A 21 5.71 -5.07 18.66
CA TYR A 21 5.13 -5.81 19.79
C TYR A 21 6.10 -6.00 20.96
N VAL A 22 7.36 -6.32 20.66
CA VAL A 22 8.38 -6.64 21.66
C VAL A 22 9.27 -5.42 21.95
N GLY A 23 9.55 -4.63 20.92
CA GLY A 23 10.54 -3.56 20.97
C GLY A 23 11.97 -4.07 20.77
N THR A 24 12.93 -3.18 20.99
CA THR A 24 14.36 -3.48 20.94
C THR A 24 15.11 -2.78 22.07
N ILE A 25 16.20 -3.38 22.54
CA ILE A 25 16.99 -2.82 23.63
C ILE A 25 18.06 -1.89 23.07
N ILE A 26 17.95 -0.60 23.37
CA ILE A 26 18.94 0.42 23.01
C ILE A 26 19.42 1.11 24.29
N LYS A 27 20.72 0.96 24.60
CA LYS A 27 21.35 1.50 25.83
C LYS A 27 20.62 1.07 27.12
N GLY A 28 20.16 -0.18 27.17
CA GLY A 28 19.44 -0.74 28.32
C GLY A 28 17.96 -0.37 28.41
N ASN A 29 17.43 0.45 27.49
CA ASN A 29 16.02 0.80 27.44
C ASN A 29 15.31 0.00 26.36
N ASN A 30 14.13 -0.54 26.66
CA ASN A 30 13.27 -1.14 25.64
C ASN A 30 12.54 -0.04 24.87
N ILE A 31 12.70 -0.03 23.54
CA ILE A 31 12.13 0.96 22.63
C ILE A 31 11.22 0.24 21.64
N ASN A 32 9.95 0.66 21.60
CA ASN A 32 8.99 0.18 20.61
C ASN A 32 9.15 0.98 19.30
N VAL A 33 9.15 0.28 18.18
CA VAL A 33 9.26 0.89 16.84
C VAL A 33 7.90 0.83 16.16
N MET A 34 7.46 1.95 15.61
CA MET A 34 6.23 2.05 14.83
C MET A 34 6.55 2.62 13.44
N LEU A 35 6.04 1.96 12.40
CA LEU A 35 6.17 2.45 11.04
C LEU A 35 5.30 3.69 10.86
N LYS A 36 5.90 4.81 10.43
CA LYS A 36 5.16 6.05 10.21
C LYS A 36 4.73 6.25 8.76
N ALA A 37 5.60 5.93 7.80
CA ALA A 37 5.34 6.09 6.38
C ALA A 37 6.33 5.25 5.56
N ILE A 38 5.87 4.81 4.39
CA ILE A 38 6.71 4.25 3.32
C ILE A 38 6.80 5.30 2.21
N LEU A 39 8.01 5.78 1.92
CA LEU A 39 8.24 6.77 0.87
C LEU A 39 8.74 6.04 -0.38
N CYS A 40 7.95 6.12 -1.44
CA CYS A 40 8.24 5.48 -2.72
C CYS A 40 7.57 6.23 -3.88
N ASP A 41 8.11 6.05 -5.08
CA ASP A 41 7.51 6.56 -6.30
C ASP A 41 6.22 5.78 -6.68
N SER A 42 5.50 6.24 -7.70
CA SER A 42 4.22 5.62 -8.08
C SER A 42 4.35 4.14 -8.50
N PRO A 43 5.37 3.71 -9.28
CA PRO A 43 5.60 2.30 -9.57
C PRO A 43 5.83 1.43 -8.33
N ALA A 44 6.77 1.80 -7.46
CA ALA A 44 7.06 1.00 -6.26
C ALA A 44 5.88 0.99 -5.28
N LYS A 45 5.14 2.10 -5.18
CA LYS A 45 3.91 2.17 -4.37
C LYS A 45 2.84 1.19 -4.85
N ALA A 46 2.64 1.10 -6.16
CA ALA A 46 1.67 0.16 -6.73
C ALA A 46 2.09 -1.30 -6.44
N TYR A 47 3.39 -1.59 -6.55
CA TYR A 47 3.93 -2.92 -6.27
C TYR A 47 3.72 -3.33 -4.80
N VAL A 48 4.17 -2.51 -3.83
CA VAL A 48 4.07 -2.87 -2.40
C VAL A 48 2.63 -2.91 -1.88
N LEU A 49 1.71 -2.16 -2.49
CA LEU A 49 0.29 -2.20 -2.15
C LEU A 49 -0.49 -3.31 -2.89
N ASN A 50 0.16 -4.01 -3.82
CA ASN A 50 -0.46 -5.02 -4.69
C ASN A 50 -1.69 -4.52 -5.47
N ILE A 51 -1.55 -3.35 -6.10
CA ILE A 51 -2.62 -2.70 -6.88
C ILE A 51 -2.20 -2.49 -8.33
N HIS A 52 -3.17 -2.20 -9.19
CA HIS A 52 -2.88 -1.87 -10.57
C HIS A 52 -1.95 -0.65 -10.69
N HIS A 53 -0.99 -0.75 -11.61
CA HIS A 53 -0.02 0.32 -11.88
C HIS A 53 -0.69 1.66 -12.19
N HIS A 54 0.03 2.75 -11.93
CA HIS A 54 -0.37 4.15 -12.13
C HIS A 54 -0.83 4.53 -13.55
N THR A 55 -0.69 3.63 -14.53
CA THR A 55 -1.16 3.81 -15.91
C THR A 55 -2.51 3.15 -16.17
N ALA A 56 -3.05 2.35 -15.25
CA ALA A 56 -4.35 1.70 -15.39
C ALA A 56 -5.51 2.67 -15.12
N LYS A 57 -6.71 2.37 -15.64
CA LYS A 57 -7.90 3.21 -15.42
C LYS A 57 -8.32 3.27 -13.95
N ASN A 58 -8.26 2.15 -13.24
CA ASN A 58 -8.63 2.07 -11.83
C ASN A 58 -7.37 2.16 -10.94
N SER A 59 -6.48 3.11 -11.22
CA SER A 59 -5.20 3.24 -10.49
C SER A 59 -5.13 4.45 -9.57
N CYS A 60 -6.21 5.26 -9.48
CA CYS A 60 -6.21 6.39 -8.56
C CYS A 60 -6.17 5.88 -7.11
N LEU A 61 -5.08 6.20 -6.42
CA LEU A 61 -4.87 5.87 -5.01
C LEU A 61 -5.75 6.68 -4.06
N ARG A 62 -6.28 7.81 -4.53
CA ARG A 62 -6.97 8.80 -3.67
C ARG A 62 -8.48 8.67 -3.72
N CYS A 63 -9.04 8.38 -4.90
CA CYS A 63 -10.48 8.34 -5.11
C CYS A 63 -10.89 7.20 -6.05
N HIS A 64 -12.20 7.02 -6.16
CA HIS A 64 -12.85 6.00 -6.98
C HIS A 64 -13.08 6.43 -8.45
N ASP A 65 -12.41 7.48 -8.92
CA ASP A 65 -12.52 7.90 -10.32
C ASP A 65 -11.94 6.84 -11.27
N ILE A 66 -12.64 6.63 -12.39
CA ILE A 66 -12.22 5.72 -13.46
C ILE A 66 -11.52 6.54 -14.53
N GLY A 67 -10.21 6.32 -14.62
CA GLY A 67 -9.34 7.03 -15.56
C GLY A 67 -9.75 6.84 -17.03
N LYS A 68 -9.62 7.91 -17.81
CA LYS A 68 -9.77 7.92 -19.26
C LYS A 68 -8.40 7.96 -19.92
N TYR A 69 -8.29 7.33 -21.10
CA TYR A 69 -7.07 7.38 -21.90
C TYR A 69 -7.17 8.44 -22.98
N GLU A 70 -6.15 9.27 -23.08
CA GLU A 70 -5.96 10.24 -24.15
C GLU A 70 -4.46 10.44 -24.39
N ASN A 71 -4.02 10.45 -25.65
CA ASN A 71 -2.61 10.64 -26.02
C ASN A 71 -1.62 9.73 -25.25
N LYS A 72 -1.98 8.45 -25.07
CA LYS A 72 -1.20 7.44 -24.32
C LYS A 72 -0.98 7.79 -22.84
N ARG A 73 -1.82 8.65 -22.28
CA ARG A 73 -1.83 9.02 -20.86
C ARG A 73 -3.18 8.69 -20.26
N VAL A 74 -3.19 8.34 -18.98
CA VAL A 74 -4.41 8.24 -18.20
C VAL A 74 -4.63 9.54 -17.44
N TYR A 75 -5.86 10.02 -17.39
CA TYR A 75 -6.28 11.15 -16.55
C TYR A 75 -7.60 10.83 -15.86
N PHE A 76 -7.84 11.51 -14.73
CA PHE A 76 -8.96 11.31 -13.83
C PHE A 76 -9.85 12.57 -13.85
N PRO A 77 -10.93 12.59 -14.66
CA PRO A 77 -11.76 13.77 -14.87
C PRO A 77 -12.79 14.04 -13.78
N ASP A 78 -13.17 13.05 -12.97
CA ASP A 78 -14.22 13.20 -11.97
C ASP A 78 -13.67 13.80 -10.67
N SER A 79 -13.77 15.12 -10.56
CA SER A 79 -13.42 15.85 -9.33
C SER A 79 -14.37 15.61 -8.16
N SER A 80 -15.51 14.94 -8.40
CA SER A 80 -16.52 14.61 -7.38
C SER A 80 -16.47 13.16 -6.91
N ALA A 81 -15.54 12.35 -7.44
CA ALA A 81 -15.36 10.97 -7.05
C ALA A 81 -15.12 10.82 -5.55
N SER A 82 -15.74 9.81 -4.94
CA SER A 82 -15.56 9.51 -3.53
C SER A 82 -14.11 9.14 -3.22
N MET A 83 -13.62 9.58 -2.05
CA MET A 83 -12.27 9.27 -1.60
C MET A 83 -12.18 7.82 -1.13
N ARG A 84 -11.08 7.15 -1.47
CA ARG A 84 -10.74 5.86 -0.88
C ARG A 84 -10.34 6.05 0.57
N ASN A 85 -10.67 5.07 1.41
CA ASN A 85 -10.25 5.03 2.80
C ASN A 85 -9.61 3.69 3.15
N TYR A 86 -8.92 3.65 4.28
CA TYR A 86 -8.21 2.46 4.76
C TYR A 86 -9.13 1.25 4.92
N THR A 87 -10.31 1.43 5.51
CA THR A 87 -11.29 0.35 5.73
C THR A 87 -11.72 -0.31 4.43
N GLU A 88 -11.97 0.49 3.39
CA GLU A 88 -12.28 -0.02 2.05
C GLU A 88 -11.08 -0.76 1.45
N PHE A 89 -9.88 -0.23 1.59
CA PHE A 89 -8.66 -0.84 1.07
C PHE A 89 -8.44 -2.25 1.63
N ILE A 90 -8.54 -2.42 2.96
CA ILE A 90 -8.34 -3.72 3.60
C ILE A 90 -9.52 -4.68 3.44
N SER A 91 -10.67 -4.20 2.95
CA SER A 91 -11.81 -5.05 2.60
C SER A 91 -11.61 -5.80 1.29
N TYR A 92 -10.67 -5.33 0.46
CA TYR A 92 -10.38 -5.85 -0.88
C TYR A 92 -11.61 -5.95 -1.79
N SER A 93 -12.63 -5.11 -1.55
CA SER A 93 -13.90 -5.15 -2.27
C SER A 93 -13.80 -4.62 -3.70
N ASP A 94 -12.87 -3.71 -3.98
CA ASP A 94 -12.62 -3.16 -5.32
C ASP A 94 -11.65 -4.05 -6.14
N LYS A 95 -12.23 -5.08 -6.77
CA LYS A 95 -11.50 -6.05 -7.61
C LYS A 95 -10.84 -5.44 -8.84
N TYR A 96 -11.19 -4.21 -9.22
CA TYR A 96 -10.58 -3.55 -10.36
C TYR A 96 -9.41 -2.65 -9.97
N PHE A 97 -9.24 -2.36 -8.68
CA PHE A 97 -8.14 -1.59 -8.12
C PHE A 97 -7.03 -2.52 -7.58
N HIS A 98 -7.41 -3.59 -6.89
CA HIS A 98 -6.48 -4.57 -6.32
C HIS A 98 -6.03 -5.61 -7.36
N CYS A 99 -4.74 -5.93 -7.37
CA CYS A 99 -4.22 -7.13 -8.04
C CYS A 99 -4.19 -8.34 -7.09
N GLY A 100 -4.12 -8.08 -5.78
CA GLY A 100 -4.22 -9.06 -4.72
C GLY A 100 -4.12 -8.41 -3.35
N GLU A 101 -3.91 -9.23 -2.32
CA GLU A 101 -3.68 -8.76 -0.96
C GLU A 101 -2.20 -8.39 -0.74
N THR A 102 -1.94 -7.41 0.13
CA THR A 102 -0.59 -7.03 0.55
C THR A 102 -0.39 -7.33 2.03
N ILE A 103 0.75 -7.93 2.38
CA ILE A 103 1.11 -8.20 3.78
C ILE A 103 1.43 -6.93 4.58
N LEU A 104 1.50 -5.75 3.94
CA LEU A 104 1.63 -4.48 4.66
C LEU A 104 0.44 -4.22 5.61
N THR A 105 -0.74 -4.80 5.34
CA THR A 105 -1.90 -4.69 6.25
C THR A 105 -1.70 -5.41 7.58
N ASN A 106 -0.68 -6.27 7.69
CA ASN A 106 -0.33 -6.95 8.93
C ASN A 106 0.49 -6.06 9.88
N ILE A 107 1.02 -4.94 9.41
CA ILE A 107 1.84 -4.03 10.23
C ILE A 107 0.95 -3.38 11.29
N PRO A 108 1.26 -3.53 12.59
CA PRO A 108 0.40 -3.01 13.64
C PRO A 108 0.44 -1.48 13.68
N LYS A 109 -0.75 -0.86 13.78
CA LYS A 109 -0.92 0.60 13.89
C LYS A 109 -0.41 1.36 12.65
N PHE A 110 -0.59 0.79 11.47
CA PHE A 110 -0.26 1.40 10.18
C PHE A 110 -1.50 1.40 9.28
N ASP A 111 -2.02 2.59 8.97
CA ASP A 111 -3.20 2.86 8.13
C ASP A 111 -2.89 3.68 6.88
#